data_AF-A0A4V6WNA5-F1
#
_entry.id   AF-A0A4V6WNA5-F1
#
_cell.length_a   1.000
_cell.length_b   1.000
_cell.length_c   1.000
_cell.angle_alpha   90.00
_cell.angle_beta   90.00
_cell.angle_gamma   90.00
#
_symmetry.space_group_name_H-M   'P 1'
#
loop_
_entity.id
_entity.type
_entity.pdbx_description
1 polymer ?
#
loop_
_entity_poly.entity_id
_entity_poly.type
_entity_poly.pdbx_seq_one_letter_code
_entity_poly.pdbx_strand_id
1 'polypeptide(L)'
;MGICITIATVDIKVSNYELDLSGREKKILAVLLLNLCAQANVQVTAQSMAMNALEKDAEDIMHFQFEWQSSLSLDTYQKFKEGVERRFKTALQMCEVEGNHITFAENNY
;
A
#
# COMPACT_ATOMS: atom_id res chain seq x y z
N MET A 1 14.69 19.86 24.42
CA MET A 1 13.36 19.47 23.87
C MET A 1 13.61 18.40 22.84
N GLY A 2 13.20 17.17 23.10
CA GLY A 2 13.30 16.10 22.11
C GLY A 2 12.35 16.40 20.96
N ILE A 3 12.86 16.39 19.73
CA ILE A 3 12.02 16.52 18.54
C ILE A 3 11.21 15.24 18.45
N CYS A 4 9.90 15.31 18.72
CA CYS A 4 8.98 14.24 18.39
C CYS A 4 8.74 14.34 16.88
N ILE A 5 9.46 13.53 16.09
CA ILE A 5 9.15 13.35 14.68
C ILE A 5 7.95 12.41 14.65
N THR A 6 6.75 12.94 14.46
CA THR A 6 5.59 12.11 14.14
C THR A 6 5.81 11.57 12.74
N ILE A 7 6.24 10.31 12.65
CA ILE A 7 6.38 9.57 11.41
C ILE A 7 4.97 9.15 11.01
N ALA A 8 4.50 9.59 9.84
CA ALA A 8 3.26 9.08 9.30
C ALA A 8 3.46 7.60 8.94
N THR A 9 2.51 6.76 9.32
CA THR A 9 2.55 5.31 9.12
C THR A 9 1.18 4.80 8.69
N VAL A 10 1.12 4.08 7.56
CA VAL A 10 -0.10 3.40 7.10
C VAL A 10 0.23 1.96 6.74
N ASP A 11 -0.61 1.04 7.17
CA ASP A 11 -0.53 -0.35 6.73
C ASP A 11 -1.49 -0.53 5.55
N ILE A 12 -1.00 -1.15 4.48
CA ILE A 12 -1.80 -1.50 3.32
C ILE A 12 -1.79 -3.00 3.16
N LYS A 13 -2.99 -3.58 3.16
CA LYS A 13 -3.22 -5.00 2.91
C LYS A 13 -4.05 -5.20 1.67
N VAL A 14 -3.65 -6.14 0.82
CA VAL A 14 -4.45 -6.59 -0.32
C VAL A 14 -4.62 -8.09 -0.24
N SER A 15 -5.86 -8.54 -0.15
CA SER A 15 -6.24 -9.95 -0.03
C SER A 15 -7.15 -10.34 -1.19
N ASN A 16 -7.09 -11.61 -1.59
CA ASN A 16 -7.99 -12.18 -2.58
C ASN A 16 -8.50 -13.54 -2.09
N TYR A 17 -9.81 -13.64 -1.87
CA TYR A 17 -10.47 -14.85 -1.36
C TYR A 17 -11.14 -15.68 -2.46
N GLU A 18 -11.20 -15.15 -3.69
CA GLU A 18 -11.96 -15.76 -4.80
C GLU A 18 -11.04 -16.53 -5.75
N LEU A 19 -9.80 -16.08 -5.93
CA LEU A 19 -8.82 -16.67 -6.82
C LEU A 19 -7.76 -17.47 -6.05
N ASP A 20 -7.55 -18.72 -6.46
CA ASP A 20 -6.44 -19.54 -5.98
C ASP A 20 -5.13 -19.14 -6.69
N LEU A 21 -4.59 -18.00 -6.28
CA LEU A 21 -3.30 -17.52 -6.78
C LEU A 21 -2.16 -18.30 -6.13
N SER A 22 -1.29 -18.86 -6.97
CA SER A 22 -0.07 -19.51 -6.53
C SER A 22 0.85 -18.54 -5.77
N GLY A 23 1.74 -19.09 -4.95
CA GLY A 23 2.74 -18.27 -4.26
C GLY A 23 3.64 -17.46 -5.19
N ARG A 24 3.80 -17.86 -6.46
CA ARG A 24 4.55 -17.10 -7.47
C ARG A 24 3.74 -15.92 -7.99
N GLU A 25 2.46 -16.12 -8.31
CA GLU A 25 1.56 -15.06 -8.78
C GLU A 25 1.37 -13.99 -7.71
N LYS A 26 1.13 -14.40 -6.46
CA LYS A 26 1.05 -13.48 -5.31
C LYS A 26 2.29 -12.60 -5.19
N LYS A 27 3.50 -13.17 -5.36
CA LYS A 27 4.75 -12.40 -5.33
C LYS A 27 4.87 -11.40 -6.49
N ILE A 28 4.48 -11.80 -7.70
CA ILE A 28 4.52 -10.91 -8.88
C ILE A 28 3.55 -9.74 -8.69
N LEU A 29 2.32 -10.04 -8.27
CA LEU A 29 1.31 -9.02 -7.98
C LEU A 29 1.75 -8.11 -6.83
N ALA A 30 2.30 -8.66 -5.74
CA ALA A 30 2.83 -7.85 -4.64
C ALA A 30 3.90 -6.86 -5.11
N VAL A 31 4.85 -7.29 -5.95
CA VAL A 31 5.88 -6.39 -6.50
C VAL A 31 5.26 -5.30 -7.37
N LEU A 32 4.27 -5.63 -8.21
CA LEU A 32 3.54 -4.64 -9.00
C LEU A 32 2.86 -3.59 -8.09
N LEU A 33 2.11 -4.05 -7.09
CA LEU A 33 1.38 -3.19 -6.17
C LEU A 33 2.33 -2.29 -5.35
N LEU A 34 3.46 -2.82 -4.88
CA LEU A 34 4.49 -2.02 -4.19
C LEU A 34 5.05 -0.91 -5.08
N ASN A 35 5.30 -1.19 -6.37
CA ASN A 35 5.74 -0.16 -7.31
C ASN A 35 4.68 0.92 -7.55
N LEU A 36 3.40 0.55 -7.55
CA LEU A 36 2.29 1.50 -7.65
C LEU A 36 2.16 2.37 -6.40
N CYS A 37 2.41 1.83 -5.21
CA CYS A 37 2.54 2.62 -3.97
C CYS A 37 3.69 3.62 -4.08
N ALA A 38 4.87 3.18 -4.51
CA ALA A 38 6.02 4.06 -4.68
C ALA A 38 5.75 5.17 -5.71
N GLN A 39 5.09 4.86 -6.82
CA GLN A 39 4.69 5.84 -7.82
C GLN A 39 3.68 6.87 -7.27
N ALA A 40 2.64 6.41 -6.57
CA ALA A 40 1.65 7.29 -5.94
C ALA A 40 2.32 8.21 -4.90
N ASN A 41 3.22 7.65 -4.09
CA ASN A 41 3.99 8.39 -3.10
C ASN A 41 4.80 9.53 -3.75
N VAL A 42 5.61 9.23 -4.77
CA VAL A 42 6.43 10.26 -5.46
C VAL A 42 5.56 11.36 -6.06
N GLN A 43 4.39 11.01 -6.62
CA GLN A 43 3.50 12.01 -7.22
C GLN A 43 2.82 12.92 -6.19
N VAL A 44 2.48 12.40 -5.00
CA VAL A 44 1.66 13.11 -4.01
C VAL A 44 2.51 13.79 -2.94
N THR A 45 3.47 13.06 -2.37
CA THR A 45 4.26 13.53 -1.23
C THR A 45 5.61 14.07 -1.65
N ALA A 46 6.19 13.52 -2.74
CA ALA A 46 7.57 13.74 -3.17
C ALA A 46 8.63 13.44 -2.08
N GLN A 47 8.31 12.61 -1.10
CA GLN A 47 9.20 12.23 0.00
C GLN A 47 9.68 10.78 -0.12
N SER A 48 10.80 10.47 0.54
CA SER A 48 11.18 9.07 0.75
C SER A 48 10.17 8.36 1.64
N MET A 49 9.93 7.09 1.33
CA MET A 49 8.99 6.22 2.03
C MET A 49 9.68 4.88 2.26
N ALA A 50 9.75 4.44 3.52
CA ALA A 50 10.20 3.12 3.89
C ALA A 50 9.04 2.12 3.76
N MET A 51 9.36 0.85 3.56
CA MET A 51 8.38 -0.22 3.42
C MET A 51 8.81 -1.40 4.30
N ASN A 52 7.97 -1.76 5.27
CA ASN A 52 8.21 -2.86 6.19
C ASN A 52 7.17 -3.95 5.94
N ALA A 53 7.63 -5.18 5.69
CA ALA A 53 6.72 -6.31 5.49
C ALA A 53 6.05 -6.68 6.82
N LEU A 54 4.74 -6.88 6.79
CA LEU A 54 3.95 -7.37 7.91
C LEU A 54 3.61 -8.85 7.71
N GLU A 55 3.11 -9.48 8.77
CA GLU A 55 2.61 -10.86 8.70
C GLU A 55 1.45 -10.95 7.70
N LYS A 56 1.40 -12.05 6.95
CA LYS A 56 0.44 -12.28 5.87
C LYS A 56 -0.29 -13.57 6.08
N ASP A 57 -1.59 -13.53 5.81
CA ASP A 57 -2.42 -14.71 5.70
C ASP A 57 -2.22 -15.41 4.35
N ALA A 58 -2.77 -16.61 4.18
CA ALA A 58 -2.58 -17.38 2.96
C ALA A 58 -3.19 -16.70 1.73
N GLU A 59 -4.28 -15.94 1.93
CA GLU A 59 -5.09 -15.24 0.96
C GLU A 59 -4.51 -13.84 0.63
N ASP A 60 -3.53 -13.38 1.40
CA ASP A 60 -2.93 -12.06 1.21
C ASP A 60 -1.96 -12.07 0.03
N ILE A 61 -2.19 -11.14 -0.90
CA ILE A 61 -1.24 -10.79 -1.94
C ILE A 61 -0.09 -9.99 -1.31
N MET A 62 -0.42 -8.98 -0.50
CA MET A 62 0.56 -8.17 0.22
C MET A 62 0.02 -7.62 1.53
N HIS A 63 0.92 -7.41 2.50
CA HIS A 63 0.65 -6.68 3.74
C HIS A 63 1.94 -5.96 4.13
N PHE A 64 1.94 -4.63 4.04
CA PHE A 64 3.12 -3.80 4.29
C PHE A 64 2.74 -2.53 5.04
N GLN A 65 3.61 -2.13 5.96
CA GLN A 65 3.61 -0.81 6.57
C GLN A 65 4.47 0.13 5.74
N PHE A 66 3.93 1.31 5.47
CA PHE A 66 4.59 2.41 4.78
C PHE A 66 4.85 3.53 5.79
N GLU A 67 6.09 4.01 5.82
CA GLU A 67 6.53 5.05 6.75
C GLU A 67 7.16 6.21 5.99
N TRP A 68 6.77 7.44 6.30
CA TRP A 68 7.32 8.63 5.68
C TRP A 68 8.35 9.33 6.57
N GLN A 69 9.32 10.00 5.96
CA GLN A 69 10.34 10.75 6.72
C GLN A 69 9.75 11.89 7.56
N SER A 70 8.55 12.36 7.23
CA SER A 70 7.83 13.38 8.00
C SER A 70 6.34 13.08 8.04
N SER A 71 5.64 13.74 8.98
CA SER A 71 4.17 13.70 9.09
C SER A 71 3.49 14.12 7.79
N LEU A 72 2.35 13.53 7.48
CA LEU A 72 1.53 13.90 6.34
C LEU A 72 0.33 14.70 6.81
N SER A 73 0.01 15.77 6.08
CA SER A 73 -1.30 16.39 6.28
C SER A 73 -2.41 15.40 5.88
N LEU A 74 -3.58 15.51 6.51
CA LEU A 74 -4.73 14.68 6.17
C LEU A 74 -5.06 14.74 4.67
N ASP A 75 -5.03 15.92 4.06
CA ASP A 75 -5.27 16.10 2.62
C ASP A 75 -4.22 15.37 1.76
N THR A 76 -2.95 15.46 2.13
CA THR A 76 -1.85 14.74 1.44
C THR A 76 -2.03 13.23 1.56
N TYR A 77 -2.37 12.75 2.76
CA TYR A 77 -2.61 11.32 2.98
C TYR A 77 -3.83 10.81 2.19
N GLN A 78 -4.96 11.55 2.18
CA GLN A 78 -6.13 11.16 1.40
C GLN A 78 -5.81 11.09 -0.11
N LYS A 79 -5.06 12.07 -0.63
CA LYS A 79 -4.58 12.03 -2.03
C LYS A 79 -3.68 10.84 -2.31
N PHE A 80 -2.83 10.45 -1.37
CA PHE A 80 -1.99 9.26 -1.50
C PHE A 80 -2.87 8.00 -1.55
N LYS A 81 -3.77 7.84 -0.58
CA LYS A 81 -4.70 6.71 -0.49
C LYS A 81 -5.53 6.55 -1.76
N GLU A 82 -6.22 7.60 -2.20
CA GLU A 82 -6.99 7.59 -3.46
C GLU A 82 -6.11 7.27 -4.68
N GLY A 83 -4.89 7.79 -4.68
CA GLY A 83 -3.89 7.55 -5.72
C GLY A 83 -3.46 6.08 -5.80
N VAL A 84 -3.32 5.42 -4.64
CA VAL A 84 -3.02 3.98 -4.54
C VAL A 84 -4.23 3.15 -4.93
N GLU A 85 -5.40 3.41 -4.36
CA GLU A 85 -6.65 2.68 -4.65
C GLU A 85 -6.96 2.66 -6.14
N ARG A 86 -6.88 3.82 -6.79
CA ARG A 86 -7.13 3.93 -8.24
C ARG A 86 -6.17 3.08 -9.04
N ARG A 87 -4.87 3.13 -8.71
CA ARG A 87 -3.82 2.37 -9.41
C ARG A 87 -3.99 0.88 -9.21
N PHE A 88 -4.25 0.45 -7.98
CA PHE A 88 -4.49 -0.95 -7.66
C PHE A 88 -5.69 -1.47 -8.42
N LYS A 89 -6.82 -0.76 -8.35
CA LYS A 89 -8.03 -1.13 -9.08
C LYS A 89 -7.77 -1.27 -10.58
N THR A 90 -7.15 -0.27 -11.21
CA THR A 90 -6.85 -0.33 -12.65
C THR A 90 -5.91 -1.48 -12.99
N ALA A 91 -4.82 -1.65 -12.24
CA ALA A 91 -3.83 -2.70 -12.53
C ALA A 91 -4.43 -4.11 -12.36
N LEU A 92 -5.16 -4.36 -11.27
CA LEU A 92 -5.78 -5.65 -10.99
C LEU A 92 -6.87 -5.98 -12.02
N GLN A 93 -7.67 -4.99 -12.44
CA GLN A 93 -8.63 -5.14 -13.53
C GLN A 93 -7.95 -5.50 -14.86
N MET A 94 -6.83 -4.85 -15.21
CA MET A 94 -6.07 -5.16 -16.42
C MET A 94 -5.43 -6.56 -16.39
N CYS A 95 -5.19 -7.10 -15.20
CA CYS A 95 -4.69 -8.45 -15.01
C CYS A 95 -5.81 -9.49 -14.87
N GLU A 96 -7.09 -9.10 -15.02
CA GLU A 96 -8.25 -9.97 -14.81
C GLU A 96 -8.27 -10.60 -13.40
N VAL A 97 -7.67 -9.91 -12.42
CA VAL A 97 -7.69 -10.32 -11.01
C VAL A 97 -8.87 -9.60 -10.35
N GLU A 98 -9.98 -10.30 -10.18
CA GLU A 98 -11.20 -9.80 -9.54
C GLU A 98 -11.29 -10.23 -8.06
N GLY A 99 -12.25 -9.71 -7.30
CA GLY A 99 -12.45 -10.12 -5.89
C GLY A 99 -11.39 -9.63 -4.89
N ASN A 100 -10.59 -8.62 -5.23
CA ASN A 100 -9.57 -8.09 -4.32
C ASN A 100 -10.16 -7.16 -3.26
N HIS A 101 -9.68 -7.30 -2.03
CA HIS A 101 -10.01 -6.44 -0.90
C HIS A 101 -8.78 -5.64 -0.50
N ILE A 102 -8.88 -4.31 -0.59
CA ILE A 102 -7.82 -3.38 -0.21
C ILE A 102 -8.19 -2.76 1.13
N THR A 103 -7.31 -2.88 2.12
CA THR A 103 -7.47 -2.28 3.45
C THR A 103 -6.34 -1.31 3.72
N PHE A 104 -6.68 -0.15 4.28
CA PHE A 104 -5.73 0.84 4.79
C PHE A 104 -5.96 0.98 6.29
N ALA A 105 -4.96 0.67 7.10
CA ALA A 105 -5.00 0.91 8.55
C ALA A 105 -4.06 2.08 8.88
N GLU A 106 -4.66 3.16 9.37
CA GLU A 106 -3.95 4.39 9.74
C GLU A 106 -3.42 4.25 11.17
N ASN A 107 -2.10 4.23 11.31
CA ASN A 107 -1.46 4.10 12.61
C ASN A 107 -1.03 5.48 13.17
N ASN A 108 -0.61 6.41 12.29
CA ASN A 108 -0.24 7.79 12.64
C ASN A 108 -0.12 8.66 11.36
N TYR A 109 -0.44 9.95 11.39
CA TYR A 109 -0.19 10.88 10.26
C TYR A 109 0.31 12.25 10.71
#